data_AF-A0A6A6AEA8-F1
#
_entry.id   AF-A0A6A6AEA8-F1
#
_cell.length_a   1.000
_cell.length_b   1.000
_cell.length_c   1.000
_cell.angle_alpha   90.00
_cell.angle_beta   90.00
_cell.angle_gamma   90.00
#
_symmetry.space_group_name_H-M   'P 1'
#
loop_
_entity.id
_entity.type
_entity.pdbx_description
1 polymer ?
#
loop_
_entity_poly.entity_id
_entity_poly.type
_entity_poly.pdbx_seq_one_letter_code
_entity_poly.pdbx_strand_id
1 'polypeptide(L)'
;MGLAGTLPYLATSLSTVYCSWELNHSNAGYGFMISETTATQMLHLLEPIQLGYGATILSFLGAIHWGLEFAGFGGYQGYRRYAIGVAAPLVACSTLLMPIEYALISQFFGFVSLYYVDTLACRNGWTPTWYRTYRFLLTFIVGASIVVTLIGRGELPDRVPGAVTRAKVLREGSADALAEEEEARMAEKKKAAASDDRGKE
;
A
#
# COMPACT_ATOMS: atom_id res chain seq x y z
N MET A 1 17.40 7.67 10.41
CA MET A 1 16.31 8.42 9.75
C MET A 1 15.61 9.27 10.79
N GLY A 2 15.81 10.59 10.79
CA GLY A 2 15.22 11.56 11.73
C GLY A 2 13.72 11.80 11.51
N LEU A 3 13.11 12.75 12.24
CA LEU A 3 11.75 13.27 11.99
C LEU A 3 11.52 13.69 10.52
N ALA A 4 12.58 14.04 9.79
CA ALA A 4 12.51 14.31 8.36
C ALA A 4 11.90 13.15 7.55
N GLY A 5 12.01 11.90 8.03
CA GLY A 5 11.40 10.73 7.41
C GLY A 5 9.87 10.71 7.44
N THR A 6 9.21 11.60 8.18
CA THR A 6 7.74 11.70 8.18
C THR A 6 7.22 12.82 7.28
N LEU A 7 8.11 13.67 6.74
CA LEU A 7 7.72 14.81 5.92
C LEU A 7 6.93 14.39 4.66
N PRO A 8 7.31 13.34 3.90
CA PRO A 8 6.54 12.94 2.74
C PRO A 8 5.14 12.43 3.10
N TYR A 9 4.97 11.78 4.26
CA TYR A 9 3.66 11.34 4.76
C TYR A 9 2.75 12.51 5.12
N LEU A 10 3.29 13.50 5.84
CA LEU A 10 2.54 14.71 6.18
C LEU A 10 2.16 15.48 4.91
N ALA A 11 3.10 15.66 3.98
CA ALA A 11 2.84 16.35 2.71
C ALA A 11 1.76 15.64 1.89
N THR A 12 1.89 14.33 1.67
CA THR A 12 0.92 13.55 0.88
C THR A 12 -0.47 13.51 1.54
N SER A 13 -0.55 13.36 2.85
CA SER A 13 -1.84 13.37 3.57
C SER A 13 -2.54 14.72 3.51
N LEU A 14 -1.84 15.83 3.76
CA LEU A 14 -2.40 17.18 3.66
C LEU A 14 -2.86 17.52 2.24
N SER A 15 -2.04 17.19 1.25
CA SER A 15 -2.40 17.39 -0.16
C SER A 15 -3.58 16.52 -0.60
N THR A 16 -3.70 15.29 -0.08
CA THR A 16 -4.88 14.44 -0.36
C THR A 16 -6.17 15.05 0.19
N VAL A 17 -6.15 15.57 1.42
CA VAL A 17 -7.29 16.27 2.01
C VAL A 17 -7.63 17.54 1.23
N TYR A 18 -6.61 18.31 0.83
CA TYR A 18 -6.80 19.52 0.02
C TYR A 18 -7.45 19.21 -1.33
N CYS A 19 -6.94 18.21 -2.06
CA CYS A 19 -7.53 17.78 -3.33
C CYS A 19 -8.96 17.27 -3.16
N SER A 20 -9.24 16.52 -2.09
CA SER A 20 -10.59 16.03 -1.79
C SER A 20 -11.56 17.17 -1.51
N TRP A 21 -11.15 18.17 -0.72
CA TRP A 21 -11.94 19.35 -0.42
C TRP A 21 -12.28 20.16 -1.68
N GLU A 22 -11.29 20.41 -2.55
CA GLU A 22 -11.51 21.13 -3.82
C GLU A 22 -12.45 20.36 -4.75
N LEU A 23 -12.31 19.04 -4.86
CA LEU A 23 -13.19 18.19 -5.68
C LEU A 23 -14.64 18.18 -5.18
N ASN A 24 -14.84 18.27 -3.87
CA ASN A 24 -16.17 18.31 -3.26
C ASN A 24 -16.81 19.71 -3.39
N HIS A 25 -16.00 20.78 -3.31
CA HIS A 25 -16.49 22.18 -3.39
C HIS A 25 -16.51 22.76 -4.81
N SER A 26 -15.91 22.11 -5.81
CA SER A 26 -15.91 22.56 -7.21
C SER A 26 -17.33 22.64 -7.82
N ASN A 27 -18.29 21.89 -7.28
CA ASN A 27 -19.69 21.91 -7.70
C ASN A 27 -20.44 23.20 -7.29
N ALA A 28 -19.89 23.99 -6.35
CA ALA A 28 -20.53 25.18 -5.80
C ALA A 28 -20.12 26.51 -6.48
N GLY A 29 -19.32 26.46 -7.56
CA GLY A 29 -18.91 27.67 -8.31
C GLY A 29 -17.87 28.56 -7.59
N TYR A 30 -17.27 28.07 -6.50
CA TYR A 30 -16.25 28.75 -5.69
C TYR A 30 -14.84 28.12 -5.83
N GLY A 31 -14.53 27.46 -6.95
CA GLY A 31 -13.21 26.88 -7.20
C GLY A 31 -12.17 28.00 -7.40
N PHE A 32 -11.52 28.44 -6.33
CA PHE A 32 -10.69 29.64 -6.38
C PHE A 32 -9.27 29.37 -6.91
N MET A 33 -8.78 28.12 -7.00
CA MET A 33 -7.38 27.88 -7.43
C MET A 33 -7.03 26.63 -8.27
N ILE A 34 -7.78 25.50 -8.28
CA ILE A 34 -7.36 24.30 -9.09
C ILE A 34 -8.53 23.64 -9.83
N SER A 35 -8.34 23.34 -11.13
CA SER A 35 -9.32 22.60 -11.96
C SER A 35 -9.50 21.15 -11.49
N GLU A 36 -10.71 20.58 -11.63
CA GLU A 36 -11.04 19.17 -11.31
C GLU A 36 -10.04 18.18 -11.95
N THR A 37 -9.65 18.46 -13.20
CA THR A 37 -8.64 17.67 -13.93
C THR A 37 -7.27 17.71 -13.27
N THR A 38 -6.83 18.87 -12.79
CA THR A 38 -5.54 19.04 -12.11
C THR A 38 -5.54 18.38 -10.72
N ALA A 39 -6.64 18.50 -9.97
CA ALA A 39 -6.78 17.83 -8.67
C ALA A 39 -6.73 16.29 -8.82
N THR A 40 -7.37 15.75 -9.85
CA THR A 40 -7.34 14.31 -10.15
C THR A 40 -5.93 13.85 -10.55
N GLN A 41 -5.21 14.63 -11.36
CA GLN A 41 -3.82 14.33 -11.73
C GLN A 41 -2.88 14.35 -10.52
N MET A 42 -3.04 15.32 -9.63
CA MET A 42 -2.27 15.39 -8.40
C MET A 42 -2.50 14.15 -7.54
N LEU A 43 -3.76 13.75 -7.32
CA LEU A 43 -4.06 12.52 -6.57
C LEU A 43 -3.31 11.32 -7.15
N HIS A 44 -3.37 11.10 -8.47
CA HIS A 44 -2.66 9.98 -9.10
C HIS A 44 -1.13 10.01 -8.94
N LEU A 45 -0.53 11.17 -8.75
CA LEU A 45 0.90 11.28 -8.44
C LEU A 45 1.19 11.01 -6.96
N LEU A 46 0.31 11.46 -6.06
CA LEU A 46 0.48 11.32 -4.62
C LEU A 46 0.33 9.87 -4.15
N GLU A 47 -0.58 9.14 -4.78
CA GLU A 47 -0.89 7.73 -4.48
C GLU A 47 0.36 6.82 -4.46
N PRO A 48 1.14 6.68 -5.55
CA PRO A 48 2.32 5.83 -5.58
C PRO A 48 3.46 6.37 -4.72
N ILE A 49 3.56 7.70 -4.53
CA ILE A 49 4.60 8.31 -3.70
C ILE A 49 4.41 7.90 -2.24
N GLN A 50 3.19 8.04 -1.70
CA GLN A 50 2.92 7.69 -0.30
C GLN A 50 3.14 6.19 -0.06
N LEU A 51 2.65 5.33 -0.96
CA LEU A 51 2.80 3.88 -0.86
C LEU A 51 4.26 3.42 -1.01
N GLY A 52 4.96 3.89 -2.04
CA GLY A 52 6.34 3.50 -2.31
C GLY A 52 7.28 3.98 -1.20
N TYR A 53 7.03 5.18 -0.67
CA TYR A 53 7.78 5.69 0.47
C TYR A 53 7.50 4.89 1.75
N GLY A 54 6.24 4.52 1.99
CA GLY A 54 5.85 3.64 3.08
C GLY A 54 6.51 2.27 3.04
N ALA A 55 6.48 1.61 1.88
CA ALA A 55 7.12 0.32 1.68
C ALA A 55 8.64 0.40 1.89
N THR A 56 9.27 1.48 1.39
CA THR A 56 10.69 1.75 1.57
C THR A 56 11.05 1.86 3.05
N ILE A 57 10.33 2.70 3.81
CA ILE A 57 10.60 2.87 5.24
C ILE A 57 10.41 1.55 5.99
N LEU A 58 9.31 0.84 5.74
CA LEU A 58 9.02 -0.44 6.41
C LEU A 58 10.13 -1.48 6.16
N SER A 59 10.67 -1.52 4.94
CA SER A 59 11.79 -2.39 4.57
C SER A 59 13.07 -2.05 5.34
N PHE A 60 13.43 -0.76 5.41
CA PHE A 60 14.60 -0.30 6.19
C PHE A 60 14.46 -0.59 7.68
N LEU A 61 13.25 -0.49 8.23
CA LEU A 61 13.00 -0.78 9.63
C LEU A 61 13.23 -2.25 9.98
N GLY A 62 12.91 -3.17 9.06
CA GLY A 62 13.33 -4.57 9.16
C GLY A 62 14.85 -4.71 9.17
N ALA A 63 15.53 -4.05 8.22
CA ALA A 63 16.99 -4.13 8.09
C ALA A 63 17.77 -3.64 9.32
N ILE A 64 17.19 -2.74 10.15
CA ILE A 64 17.80 -2.33 11.43
C ILE A 64 18.06 -3.54 12.34
N HIS A 65 17.18 -4.54 12.34
CA HIS A 65 17.36 -5.74 13.17
C HIS A 65 18.57 -6.55 12.74
N TRP A 66 18.87 -6.60 11.44
CA TRP A 66 20.08 -7.24 10.94
C TRP A 66 21.33 -6.44 11.32
N GLY A 67 21.30 -5.12 11.16
CA GLY A 67 22.42 -4.25 11.53
C GLY A 67 22.78 -4.35 13.01
N LEU A 68 21.77 -4.38 13.88
CA LEU A 68 21.99 -4.53 15.32
C LEU A 68 22.46 -5.94 15.72
N GLU A 69 22.04 -6.98 14.99
CA GLU A 69 22.54 -8.35 15.18
C GLU A 69 24.01 -8.45 14.79
N PHE A 70 24.40 -7.90 13.63
CA PHE A 70 25.80 -7.86 13.20
C PHE A 70 26.69 -7.05 14.15
N ALA A 71 26.15 -6.00 14.76
CA ALA A 71 26.83 -5.23 15.78
C ALA A 71 26.91 -5.93 17.16
N GLY A 72 26.28 -7.10 17.32
CA GLY A 72 26.23 -7.82 18.60
C GLY A 72 25.44 -7.09 19.70
N PHE A 73 24.60 -6.11 19.34
CA PHE A 73 23.86 -5.31 20.31
C PHE A 73 22.76 -6.15 20.97
N GLY A 74 22.83 -6.27 22.30
CA GLY A 74 21.90 -7.10 23.08
C GLY A 74 22.18 -8.61 22.97
N GLY A 75 23.39 -8.99 22.52
CA GLY A 75 23.78 -10.37 22.29
C GLY A 75 23.25 -10.96 20.97
N TYR A 76 23.79 -12.10 20.57
CA TYR A 76 23.40 -12.77 19.33
C TYR A 76 22.11 -13.58 19.52
N GLN A 77 21.08 -13.19 18.77
CA GLN A 77 19.76 -13.85 18.75
C GLN A 77 19.58 -14.75 17.52
N GLY A 78 20.46 -14.61 16.52
CA GLY A 78 20.52 -15.42 15.31
C GLY A 78 19.24 -15.34 14.48
N TYR A 79 18.76 -16.50 14.02
CA TYR A 79 17.65 -16.63 13.06
C TYR A 79 16.36 -15.90 13.47
N ARG A 80 16.03 -15.85 14.77
CA ARG A 80 14.81 -15.19 15.24
C ARG A 80 14.79 -13.71 14.91
N ARG A 81 15.94 -13.05 15.01
CA ARG A 81 16.06 -11.61 14.72
C ARG A 81 16.19 -11.34 13.22
N TYR A 82 16.88 -12.22 12.49
CA TYR A 82 16.91 -12.13 11.02
C TYR A 82 15.52 -12.28 10.41
N ALA A 83 14.67 -13.17 10.94
CA ALA A 83 13.30 -13.35 10.48
C ALA A 83 12.46 -12.07 10.57
N ILE A 84 12.62 -11.28 11.64
CA ILE A 84 11.96 -9.96 11.78
C ILE A 84 12.38 -9.04 10.63
N GLY A 85 13.68 -9.03 10.31
CA GLY A 85 14.22 -8.19 9.24
C GLY A 85 13.80 -8.62 7.83
N VAL A 86 13.48 -9.90 7.59
CA VAL A 86 12.91 -10.38 6.32
C VAL A 86 11.41 -10.12 6.24
N ALA A 87 10.69 -10.34 7.33
CA ALA A 87 9.23 -10.23 7.36
C ALA A 87 8.75 -8.82 6.97
N ALA A 88 9.41 -7.78 7.48
CA ALA A 88 9.03 -6.40 7.21
C ALA A 88 9.08 -6.02 5.70
N PRO A 89 10.18 -6.23 4.95
CA PRO A 89 10.20 -6.00 3.50
C PRO A 89 9.27 -6.92 2.72
N LEU A 90 9.03 -8.16 3.15
CA LEU A 90 8.04 -9.02 2.50
C LEU A 90 6.62 -8.44 2.61
N VAL A 91 6.24 -7.97 3.79
CA VAL A 91 4.97 -7.26 3.99
C VAL A 91 4.94 -5.98 3.14
N ALA A 92 6.02 -5.19 3.16
CA ALA A 92 6.13 -3.95 2.39
C ALA A 92 5.91 -4.17 0.89
N CYS A 93 6.63 -5.13 0.29
CA CYS A 93 6.49 -5.48 -1.12
C CYS A 93 5.10 -5.99 -1.45
N SER A 94 4.48 -6.78 -0.56
CA SER A 94 3.11 -7.26 -0.75
C SER A 94 2.10 -6.12 -0.86
N THR A 95 2.30 -5.03 -0.11
CA THR A 95 1.40 -3.85 -0.18
C THR A 95 1.48 -3.12 -1.52
N LEU A 96 2.60 -3.20 -2.25
CA LEU A 96 2.75 -2.54 -3.55
C LEU A 96 1.90 -3.20 -4.66
N LEU A 97 1.45 -4.44 -4.45
CA LEU A 97 0.61 -5.18 -5.39
C LEU A 97 -0.90 -5.00 -5.12
N MET A 98 -1.26 -4.31 -4.04
CA MET A 98 -2.64 -4.12 -3.63
C MET A 98 -3.23 -2.80 -4.14
N PRO A 99 -4.56 -2.69 -4.28
CA PRO A 99 -5.20 -1.39 -4.44
C PRO A 99 -4.86 -0.49 -3.25
N ILE A 100 -4.70 0.80 -3.50
CA ILE A 100 -4.13 1.75 -2.53
C ILE A 100 -4.84 1.79 -1.17
N GLU A 101 -6.15 1.64 -1.12
CA GLU A 101 -6.89 1.65 0.13
C GLU A 101 -6.48 0.46 1.01
N TYR A 102 -6.40 -0.74 0.42
CA TYR A 102 -5.93 -1.93 1.10
C TYR A 102 -4.43 -1.88 1.40
N ALA A 103 -3.64 -1.29 0.49
CA ALA A 103 -2.21 -1.11 0.67
C ALA A 103 -1.91 -0.19 1.86
N LEU A 104 -2.60 0.96 1.98
CA LEU A 104 -2.47 1.91 3.08
C LEU A 104 -2.87 1.27 4.43
N ILE A 105 -3.99 0.55 4.47
CA ILE A 105 -4.43 -0.18 5.68
C ILE A 105 -3.38 -1.24 6.07
N SER A 106 -2.90 -2.01 5.10
CA SER A 106 -1.89 -3.04 5.34
C SER A 106 -0.57 -2.44 5.83
N GLN A 107 -0.13 -1.31 5.27
CA GLN A 107 1.05 -0.58 5.72
C GLN A 107 0.87 -0.02 7.13
N PHE A 108 -0.31 0.52 7.46
CA PHE A 108 -0.63 0.95 8.83
C PHE A 108 -0.44 -0.19 9.83
N PHE A 109 -1.06 -1.34 9.58
CA PHE A 109 -0.87 -2.52 10.43
C PHE A 109 0.58 -3.03 10.41
N GLY A 110 1.28 -2.94 9.29
CA GLY A 110 2.70 -3.26 9.19
C GLY A 110 3.56 -2.40 10.12
N PHE A 111 3.35 -1.09 10.13
CA PHE A 111 4.06 -0.16 11.02
C PHE A 111 3.73 -0.39 12.49
N VAL A 112 2.46 -0.61 12.82
CA VAL A 112 2.00 -0.91 14.19
C VAL A 112 2.57 -2.23 14.68
N SER A 113 2.51 -3.28 13.86
CA SER A 113 3.06 -4.60 14.19
C SER A 113 4.57 -4.53 14.40
N LEU A 114 5.29 -3.80 13.53
CA LEU A 114 6.73 -3.64 13.67
C LEU A 114 7.10 -2.81 14.90
N TYR A 115 6.31 -1.79 15.24
CA TYR A 115 6.46 -1.07 16.53
C TYR A 115 6.27 -2.00 17.73
N TYR A 116 5.29 -2.91 17.68
CA TYR A 116 5.07 -3.87 18.75
C TYR A 116 6.25 -4.84 18.89
N VAL A 117 6.76 -5.37 17.78
CA VAL A 117 7.97 -6.20 17.75
C VAL A 117 9.20 -5.44 18.27
N ASP A 118 9.37 -4.19 17.86
CA ASP A 118 10.46 -3.32 18.33
C ASP A 118 10.38 -3.06 19.84
N THR A 119 9.16 -2.92 20.37
CA THR A 119 8.90 -2.71 21.80
C THR A 119 9.20 -3.96 22.61
N LEU A 120 8.84 -5.14 22.11
CA LEU A 120 9.21 -6.42 22.72
C LEU A 120 10.72 -6.65 22.67
N ALA A 121 11.36 -6.34 21.54
CA ALA A 121 12.81 -6.41 21.40
C ALA A 121 13.53 -5.46 22.39
N CYS A 122 12.99 -4.26 22.59
CA CYS A 122 13.51 -3.31 23.59
C CYS A 122 13.37 -3.84 25.02
N ARG A 123 12.22 -4.43 25.36
CA ARG A 123 11.99 -5.04 26.69
C ARG A 123 12.96 -6.20 26.96
N ASN A 124 13.34 -6.93 25.93
CA ASN A 124 14.30 -8.04 26.00
C ASN A 124 15.77 -7.58 25.91
N GLY A 125 16.03 -6.27 25.82
CA GLY A 125 17.39 -5.72 25.73
C GLY A 125 18.05 -5.84 24.35
N TRP A 126 17.31 -6.21 23.31
CA TRP A 126 17.84 -6.39 21.95
C TRP A 126 18.01 -5.06 21.22
N THR A 127 17.29 -4.00 21.64
CA THR A 127 17.37 -2.67 21.05
C THR A 127 17.55 -1.60 22.14
N PRO A 128 18.15 -0.44 21.83
CA PRO A 128 18.32 0.64 22.79
C PRO A 128 16.99 1.14 23.36
N THR A 129 16.97 1.58 24.62
CA THR A 129 15.74 2.03 25.30
C THR A 129 15.09 3.26 24.66
N TRP A 130 15.89 4.17 24.12
CA TRP A 130 15.41 5.36 23.39
C TRP A 130 14.71 5.00 22.09
N TYR A 131 15.03 3.85 21.50
CA TYR A 131 14.47 3.41 20.21
C TYR A 131 12.95 3.24 20.30
N ARG A 132 12.43 2.73 21.42
CA ARG A 132 10.99 2.54 21.64
C ARG A 132 10.20 3.85 21.57
N THR A 133 10.64 4.88 22.31
CA THR A 133 9.96 6.19 22.34
C THR A 133 10.03 6.86 20.98
N TYR A 134 11.19 6.79 20.34
CA TYR A 134 11.39 7.32 18.99
C TYR A 134 10.47 6.63 17.97
N ARG A 135 10.38 5.31 18.03
CA ARG A 135 9.54 4.49 17.15
C ARG A 135 8.06 4.78 17.32
N PHE A 136 7.60 4.99 18.55
CA PHE A 136 6.22 5.37 18.84
C PHE A 136 5.85 6.67 18.13
N LEU A 137 6.67 7.73 18.26
CA LEU A 137 6.41 9.02 17.63
C LEU A 137 6.35 8.89 16.10
N LEU A 138 7.31 8.19 15.49
CA LEU A 138 7.32 8.01 14.04
C LEU A 138 6.13 7.20 13.54
N THR A 139 5.83 6.07 14.18
CA THR A 139 4.68 5.23 13.81
C THR A 139 3.36 5.97 14.03
N PHE A 140 3.26 6.80 15.06
CA PHE A 140 2.08 7.62 15.29
C PHE A 140 1.88 8.67 14.19
N ILE A 141 2.93 9.41 13.81
CA ILE A 141 2.84 10.41 12.74
C ILE A 141 2.49 9.75 11.41
N VAL A 142 3.19 8.67 11.05
CA VAL A 142 2.90 7.91 9.82
C VAL A 142 1.50 7.34 9.84
N GLY A 143 1.08 6.76 10.96
CA GLY A 143 -0.25 6.18 11.13
C GLY A 143 -1.35 7.22 11.02
N ALA A 144 -1.19 8.38 11.65
CA ALA A 144 -2.12 9.50 11.54
C ALA A 144 -2.20 10.01 10.10
N SER A 145 -1.07 10.18 9.41
CA SER A 145 -1.06 10.56 7.99
C SER A 145 -1.77 9.55 7.11
N ILE A 146 -1.60 8.24 7.34
CA ILE A 146 -2.32 7.21 6.59
C ILE A 146 -3.83 7.31 6.82
N VAL A 147 -4.27 7.49 8.07
CA VAL A 147 -5.69 7.65 8.41
C VAL A 147 -6.27 8.90 7.75
N VAL A 148 -5.55 10.02 7.79
CA VAL A 148 -5.95 11.27 7.12
C VAL A 148 -6.07 11.08 5.61
N THR A 149 -5.12 10.39 4.97
CA THR A 149 -5.21 10.04 3.55
C THR A 149 -6.45 9.19 3.28
N LEU A 150 -6.73 8.17 4.09
CA LEU A 150 -7.91 7.31 3.92
C LEU A 150 -9.22 8.08 4.05
N ILE A 151 -9.33 8.99 5.02
CA ILE A 151 -10.50 9.86 5.18
C ILE A 151 -10.66 10.77 3.96
N GLY A 152 -9.58 11.44 3.53
CA GLY A 152 -9.62 12.31 2.35
C GLY A 152 -10.04 11.56 1.08
N ARG A 153 -9.63 10.30 0.94
CA ARG A 153 -10.08 9.42 -0.16
C ARG A 153 -11.55 8.99 -0.05
N GLY A 154 -12.07 8.82 1.16
CA GLY A 154 -13.47 8.45 1.39
C GLY A 154 -14.47 9.54 0.99
N GLU A 155 -14.03 10.80 1.03
CA GLU A 155 -14.84 11.97 0.66
C GLU A 155 -14.81 12.30 -0.85
N LEU A 156 -14.16 11.46 -1.68
CA LEU A 156 -14.06 11.71 -3.12
C LEU A 156 -15.43 11.52 -3.82
N PRO A 157 -15.82 12.43 -4.74
CA PRO A 157 -17.08 12.30 -5.49
C PRO A 157 -17.13 11.01 -6.34
N ASP A 158 -18.31 10.38 -6.47
CA ASP A 158 -18.53 9.14 -7.24
C ASP A 158 -18.05 9.20 -8.71
N ARG A 159 -18.00 10.42 -9.28
CA ARG A 159 -17.49 10.70 -10.64
C ARG A 159 -15.97 10.55 -10.79
N VAL A 160 -15.21 10.57 -9.69
CA VAL A 160 -13.77 10.29 -9.67
C VAL A 160 -13.62 8.86 -9.18
N PRO A 161 -13.47 7.86 -10.08
CA PRO A 161 -13.45 6.47 -9.67
C PRO A 161 -12.26 6.22 -8.74
N GLY A 162 -12.57 5.93 -7.47
CA GLY A 162 -11.59 5.53 -6.47
C GLY A 162 -10.80 4.30 -6.94
N ALA A 163 -9.60 4.12 -6.40
CA ALA A 163 -8.71 3.06 -6.84
C ALA A 163 -9.28 1.65 -6.58
N VAL A 164 -10.08 1.43 -5.52
CA VAL A 164 -10.84 0.18 -5.33
C VAL A 164 -11.80 -0.07 -6.50
N THR A 165 -12.56 0.95 -6.91
CA THR A 165 -13.51 0.84 -8.02
C THR A 165 -12.80 0.50 -9.32
N ARG A 166 -11.64 1.13 -9.58
CA ARG A 166 -10.81 0.83 -10.76
C ARG A 166 -10.26 -0.60 -10.74
N ALA A 167 -9.77 -1.06 -9.59
CA ALA A 167 -9.28 -2.43 -9.44
C ALA A 167 -10.41 -3.46 -9.63
N LYS A 168 -11.63 -3.15 -9.17
CA LYS A 168 -12.82 -3.99 -9.38
C LYS A 168 -13.17 -4.09 -10.87
N VAL A 169 -13.22 -2.97 -11.59
CA VAL A 169 -13.49 -2.93 -13.04
C VAL A 169 -12.44 -3.70 -13.84
N LEU A 170 -11.16 -3.56 -13.51
CA LEU A 170 -10.08 -4.33 -14.15
C LEU A 170 -10.21 -5.83 -13.88
N ARG A 171 -10.59 -6.21 -12.66
CA ARG A 171 -10.76 -7.62 -12.28
C ARG A 171 -11.97 -8.25 -12.97
N GLU A 172 -13.07 -7.52 -13.05
CA GLU A 172 -14.28 -7.93 -13.77
C GLU A 172 -13.99 -8.08 -15.27
N GLY A 173 -13.39 -7.06 -15.90
CA GLY A 173 -13.01 -7.15 -17.32
C GLY A 173 -11.99 -8.26 -17.63
N SER A 174 -11.09 -8.58 -16.70
CA SER A 174 -10.15 -9.71 -16.85
C SER A 174 -10.86 -11.06 -16.72
N ALA A 175 -11.85 -11.17 -15.82
CA ALA A 175 -12.65 -12.38 -15.66
C ALA A 175 -13.53 -12.64 -16.89
N ASP A 176 -14.12 -11.59 -17.46
CA ASP A 176 -14.93 -11.66 -18.68
C ASP A 176 -14.08 -12.09 -19.89
N ALA A 177 -12.87 -11.52 -20.05
CA ALA A 177 -11.95 -11.91 -21.12
C ALA A 177 -11.51 -13.38 -21.02
N LEU A 178 -11.27 -13.88 -19.81
CA LEU A 178 -10.93 -15.29 -19.58
C LEU A 178 -12.10 -16.22 -19.90
N ALA A 179 -13.34 -15.82 -19.57
CA ALA A 179 -14.54 -16.58 -19.90
C ALA A 179 -14.76 -16.65 -21.42
N GLU A 180 -14.58 -15.55 -22.13
CA GLU A 180 -14.68 -15.50 -23.59
C GLU A 180 -13.63 -16.40 -24.27
N GLU A 181 -12.39 -16.44 -23.74
CA GLU A 181 -11.32 -17.31 -24.23
C GLU A 181 -11.63 -18.80 -23.98
N GLU A 182 -12.21 -19.15 -22.83
CA GLU A 182 -12.66 -20.52 -22.54
C GLU A 182 -13.80 -20.95 -23.46
N GLU A 183 -14.80 -20.09 -23.69
CA GLU A 183 -15.91 -20.37 -24.60
C GLU A 183 -15.42 -20.59 -26.04
N ALA A 184 -14.49 -19.77 -26.52
CA ALA A 184 -13.86 -19.93 -27.83
C ALA A 184 -13.11 -21.27 -27.95
N ARG A 185 -12.34 -21.64 -26.91
CA ARG A 185 -11.57 -22.90 -26.87
C ARG A 185 -12.49 -24.12 -26.83
N MET A 186 -13.64 -24.02 -26.16
CA MET A 186 -14.65 -25.08 -26.12
C MET A 186 -15.41 -25.20 -27.46
N ALA A 187 -15.68 -24.08 -28.13
CA ALA A 187 -16.27 -24.08 -29.47
C ALA A 187 -15.33 -24.69 -30.51
N GLU A 188 -14.03 -24.42 -30.44
CA GLU A 188 -13.02 -25.06 -31.31
C GLU A 188 -12.92 -26.56 -31.07
N LYS A 189 -12.85 -27.02 -29.81
CA LYS A 189 -12.86 -28.45 -29.48
C LYS A 189 -14.10 -29.16 -30.00
N LYS A 190 -15.27 -28.51 -29.89
CA LYS A 190 -16.53 -29.06 -30.40
C LYS A 190 -16.55 -29.15 -31.93
N LYS A 191 -15.98 -28.15 -32.62
CA LYS A 191 -15.81 -28.18 -34.09
C LYS A 191 -14.83 -29.26 -34.53
N ALA A 192 -13.71 -29.44 -33.83
CA ALA A 192 -12.72 -30.47 -34.11
C ALA A 192 -13.26 -31.89 -33.90
N ALA A 193 -14.02 -32.12 -32.81
CA ALA A 193 -14.70 -33.40 -32.57
C ALA A 193 -15.76 -33.69 -33.64
N ALA A 194 -16.48 -32.66 -34.12
CA ALA A 194 -17.47 -32.79 -35.19
C ALA A 194 -16.88 -32.92 -36.61
N SER A 195 -15.58 -32.68 -36.80
CA SER A 195 -14.88 -32.97 -38.06
C SER A 195 -14.29 -34.37 -38.11
N ASP A 196 -13.90 -34.94 -36.97
CA ASP A 196 -13.32 -36.29 -36.87
C ASP A 196 -14.37 -37.40 -37.07
N ASP A 197 -15.62 -37.15 -36.67
CA ASP A 197 -16.74 -38.09 -36.83
C ASP A 197 -17.27 -38.20 -38.28
N ARG A 198 -16.99 -37.20 -39.13
CA ARG A 198 -17.41 -37.17 -40.55
C ARG A 198 -16.47 -37.94 -41.50
N GLY A 199 -15.36 -38.48 -41.00
CA GLY A 199 -14.39 -39.25 -41.80
C GLY A 199 -14.57 -40.77 -41.74
N LYS A 200 -15.63 -41.28 -41.09
CA LYS A 200 -15.85 -42.72 -40.82
C LYS A 200 -17.00 -43.37 -41.60
N GLU A 201 -17.57 -42.70 -42.59
CA GLU A 201 -18.57 -43.30 -43.51
C GLU A 201 -17.93 -43.85 -44.80
#